data_AF-A0A3B0V785-F1
#
_entry.id   AF-A0A3B0V785-F1
#
_cell.length_a   1.000
_cell.length_b   1.000
_cell.length_c   1.000
_cell.angle_alpha   90.00
_cell.angle_beta   90.00
_cell.angle_gamma   90.00
#
_symmetry.space_group_name_H-M   'P 1'
#
loop_
_entity.id
_entity.type
_entity.pdbx_description
1 polymer ?
#
loop_
_entity_poly.entity_id
_entity_poly.type
_entity_poly.pdbx_seq_one_letter_code
_entity_poly.pdbx_strand_id
1 'polypeptide(L)'
;MKTLIVLALAFLTTGLFAQQFTLTSTDLQGQLTSAQVFAGFGCAGENISPQLAWSNAPEGTKSFAITVYDPDAPTGSGWWHWVMF
;
A
#
# COMPACT_ATOMS: atom_id res chain seq x y z
N MET A 1 15.34 -44.62 42.44
CA MET A 1 16.13 -44.23 41.26
C MET A 1 15.15 -43.96 40.12
N LYS A 2 14.66 -42.72 40.02
CA LYS A 2 14.96 -41.74 38.95
C LYS A 2 14.43 -42.14 37.56
N THR A 3 13.14 -41.94 37.35
CA THR A 3 12.60 -41.65 36.01
C THR A 3 11.47 -40.63 36.17
N LEU A 4 11.87 -39.36 36.35
CA LEU A 4 10.93 -38.24 36.39
C LEU A 4 10.84 -37.64 34.99
N ILE A 5 9.59 -37.59 34.55
CA ILE A 5 9.05 -37.22 33.25
C ILE A 5 9.60 -35.88 32.78
N VAL A 6 10.03 -35.87 31.52
CA VAL A 6 10.45 -34.69 30.76
C VAL A 6 9.25 -33.75 30.59
N LEU A 7 9.24 -32.61 31.27
CA LEU A 7 8.38 -31.48 30.92
C LEU A 7 9.16 -30.52 30.03
N ALA A 8 9.12 -30.78 28.72
CA ALA A 8 9.53 -29.81 27.71
C ALA A 8 8.38 -28.81 27.53
N LEU A 9 8.43 -27.70 28.27
CA LEU A 9 7.57 -26.55 28.02
C LEU A 9 8.13 -25.79 26.80
N ALA A 10 7.80 -26.27 25.61
CA ALA A 10 8.04 -25.50 24.39
C ALA A 10 7.08 -24.31 24.38
N PHE A 11 7.59 -23.11 24.65
CA PHE A 11 6.90 -21.87 24.32
C PHE A 11 6.71 -21.83 22.79
N LEU A 12 5.52 -22.24 22.31
CA LEU A 12 5.10 -21.89 20.96
C LEU A 12 4.85 -20.39 20.94
N THR A 13 5.87 -19.61 20.59
CA THR A 13 5.66 -18.23 20.15
C THR A 13 4.97 -18.30 18.79
N THR A 14 3.64 -18.25 18.76
CA THR A 14 2.92 -18.01 17.51
C THR A 14 3.23 -16.57 17.10
N GLY A 15 4.21 -16.41 16.20
CA GLY A 15 4.41 -15.15 15.51
C GLY A 15 3.16 -14.86 14.69
N LEU A 16 2.34 -13.93 15.15
CA LEU A 16 1.27 -13.35 14.32
C LEU A 16 1.95 -12.47 13.28
N PHE A 17 2.28 -13.04 12.12
CA PHE A 17 2.58 -12.22 10.96
C PHE A 17 1.28 -11.52 10.56
N ALA A 18 1.28 -10.19 10.62
CA ALA A 18 0.22 -9.43 9.98
C ALA A 18 0.16 -9.86 8.52
N GLN A 19 -1.04 -10.20 8.03
CA GLN A 19 -1.22 -10.50 6.63
C GLN A 19 -0.76 -9.29 5.82
N GLN A 20 0.31 -9.46 5.04
CA GLN A 20 0.89 -8.37 4.26
C GLN A 20 -0.13 -7.92 3.22
N PHE A 21 -0.71 -6.74 3.41
CA PHE A 21 -1.47 -6.07 2.38
C PHE A 21 -0.52 -5.63 1.27
N THR A 22 -0.84 -5.99 0.03
CA THR A 22 0.03 -5.75 -1.12
C THR A 22 -0.73 -4.91 -2.14
N LEU A 23 -0.08 -3.84 -2.61
CA LEU A 23 -0.52 -3.01 -3.72
C LEU A 23 0.47 -3.18 -4.88
N THR A 24 -0.04 -3.41 -6.08
CA THR A 24 0.74 -3.50 -7.32
C THR A 24 0.14 -2.60 -8.39
N SER A 25 0.95 -2.31 -9.41
CA SER A 25 0.55 -1.58 -10.59
C SER A 25 1.29 -2.13 -11.79
N THR A 26 0.61 -2.29 -12.93
CA THR A 26 1.26 -2.55 -14.22
C THR A 26 1.84 -1.28 -14.85
N ASP A 27 1.40 -0.11 -14.39
CA ASP A 27 1.73 1.18 -14.99
C ASP A 27 2.88 1.86 -14.24
N LEU A 28 3.02 1.60 -12.93
CA LEU A 28 4.02 2.21 -12.07
C LEU A 28 5.17 1.25 -11.79
N GLN A 29 6.33 1.51 -12.41
CA GLN A 29 7.59 0.79 -12.15
C GLN A 29 8.58 1.63 -11.31
N GLY A 30 8.04 2.37 -10.34
CA GLY A 30 8.80 3.26 -9.45
C GLY A 30 8.85 4.73 -9.88
N GLN A 31 8.41 5.05 -11.10
CA GLN A 31 8.23 6.42 -11.59
C GLN A 31 6.95 6.53 -12.42
N LEU A 32 6.37 7.73 -12.44
CA LEU A 32 5.24 8.06 -13.31
C LEU A 32 5.71 8.18 -14.76
N THR A 33 4.80 7.88 -15.69
CA THR A 33 5.02 8.11 -17.13
C THR A 33 4.14 9.28 -17.62
N SER A 34 4.31 9.70 -18.87
CA SER A 34 3.46 10.72 -19.49
C SER A 34 1.96 10.42 -19.39
N ALA A 35 1.57 9.15 -19.29
CA ALA A 35 0.18 8.76 -19.10
C ALA A 35 -0.42 9.37 -17.81
N GLN A 36 0.34 9.38 -16.72
CA GLN A 36 -0.12 9.91 -15.42
C GLN A 36 0.14 11.41 -15.22
N VAL A 37 0.96 12.03 -16.07
CA VAL A 37 1.23 13.47 -15.97
C VAL A 37 -0.03 14.27 -16.32
N PHE A 38 -0.25 15.38 -15.62
CA PHE A 38 -1.41 16.25 -15.84
C PHE A 38 -1.42 16.86 -17.26
N ALA A 39 -2.62 17.14 -17.77
CA ALA A 39 -2.85 17.75 -19.09
C ALA A 39 -3.28 19.23 -18.93
N GLY A 40 -2.46 20.01 -18.22
CA GLY A 40 -2.76 21.40 -17.89
C GLY A 40 -1.64 22.05 -17.08
N PHE A 41 -1.78 23.35 -16.80
CA PHE A 41 -0.80 24.13 -16.02
C PHE A 41 0.64 24.07 -16.55
N GLY A 42 0.79 23.93 -17.88
CA GLY A 42 2.10 23.79 -18.54
C GLY A 42 2.60 22.35 -18.63
N CYS A 43 1.90 21.37 -18.05
CA CYS A 43 2.12 19.95 -18.28
C CYS A 43 1.38 19.48 -19.54
N ALA A 44 1.88 18.42 -20.17
CA ALA A 44 1.38 17.87 -21.43
C ALA A 44 1.23 16.34 -21.40
N GLY A 45 0.87 15.79 -20.24
CA GLY A 45 0.58 14.36 -20.11
C GLY A 45 -0.85 14.01 -20.53
N GLU A 46 -1.25 12.78 -20.25
CA GLU A 46 -2.58 12.27 -20.63
C GLU A 46 -3.60 12.35 -19.48
N ASN A 47 -3.14 12.64 -18.26
CA ASN A 47 -3.95 12.74 -17.04
C ASN A 47 -4.80 11.49 -16.74
N ILE A 48 -4.22 10.31 -16.95
CA ILE A 48 -4.85 9.01 -16.73
C ILE A 48 -4.34 8.42 -15.41
N SER A 49 -5.25 8.00 -14.52
CA SER A 49 -4.89 7.33 -13.28
C SER A 49 -4.17 5.99 -13.54
N PRO A 50 -3.15 5.62 -12.75
CA PRO A 50 -2.47 4.35 -12.92
C PRO A 50 -3.39 3.17 -12.57
N GLN A 51 -3.20 2.04 -13.25
CA GLN A 51 -3.74 0.77 -12.84
C GLN A 51 -3.28 0.44 -11.41
N LEU A 52 -4.21 0.02 -10.55
CA LEU A 52 -3.92 -0.41 -9.19
C LEU A 52 -4.61 -1.75 -8.94
N ALA A 53 -3.87 -2.72 -8.43
CA ALA A 53 -4.42 -3.99 -7.93
C ALA A 53 -3.93 -4.22 -6.52
N TRP A 54 -4.79 -4.72 -5.64
CA TRP A 54 -4.42 -5.06 -4.28
C TRP A 54 -4.87 -6.45 -3.90
N SER A 55 -4.11 -7.08 -3.00
CA SER A 55 -4.42 -8.40 -2.46
C SER A 55 -4.13 -8.45 -0.96
N ASN A 56 -4.66 -9.48 -0.30
CA ASN A 56 -4.44 -9.72 1.13
C ASN A 56 -4.92 -8.57 2.03
N ALA A 57 -6.09 -7.99 1.72
CA ALA A 57 -6.71 -7.04 2.63
C ALA A 57 -7.00 -7.71 3.99
N PRO A 58 -6.80 -7.00 5.13
CA PRO A 58 -7.06 -7.56 6.45
C PRO A 58 -8.50 -8.07 6.60
N GLU A 59 -8.69 -9.12 7.41
CA GLU A 59 -10.02 -9.62 7.75
C GLU A 59 -10.88 -8.50 8.33
N GLY A 60 -12.14 -8.44 7.93
CA GLY A 60 -13.08 -7.41 8.38
C GLY A 60 -13.02 -6.10 7.60
N THR A 61 -12.12 -5.94 6.62
CA THR A 61 -12.12 -4.78 5.70
C THR A 61 -13.50 -4.59 5.06
N LYS A 62 -14.06 -3.38 5.15
CA LYS A 62 -15.40 -3.04 4.64
C LYS A 62 -15.37 -2.23 3.35
N SER A 63 -14.33 -1.43 3.18
CA SER A 63 -14.13 -0.55 2.03
C SER A 63 -12.64 -0.20 1.90
N PHE A 64 -12.28 0.44 0.79
CA PHE A 64 -10.95 0.96 0.52
C PHE A 64 -11.06 2.44 0.19
N ALA A 65 -9.99 3.19 0.46
CA ALA A 65 -9.81 4.54 -0.04
C ALA A 65 -8.52 4.60 -0.86
N ILE A 66 -8.49 5.46 -1.88
CA ILE A 66 -7.31 5.70 -2.72
C ILE A 66 -6.96 7.18 -2.65
N THR A 67 -5.68 7.47 -2.38
CA THR A 67 -5.16 8.83 -2.44
C THR A 67 -3.83 8.87 -3.18
N VAL A 68 -3.65 9.88 -4.03
CA VAL A 68 -2.34 10.23 -4.61
C VAL A 68 -1.97 11.63 -4.13
N TYR A 69 -0.83 11.74 -3.45
CA TYR A 69 -0.40 12.94 -2.76
C TYR A 69 1.03 13.30 -3.14
N ASP A 70 1.24 14.56 -3.47
CA ASP A 70 2.56 15.16 -3.64
C ASP A 70 2.89 16.00 -2.39
N PRO A 71 3.79 15.53 -1.50
CA PRO A 71 4.25 16.31 -0.35
C PRO A 71 5.17 17.47 -0.75
N ASP A 72 5.76 17.44 -1.95
CA ASP A 72 6.78 18.39 -2.41
C ASP A 72 6.16 19.61 -3.11
N ALA A 73 4.85 19.57 -3.42
CA ALA A 73 4.14 20.71 -3.99
C ALA A 73 4.22 21.94 -3.07
N PRO A 74 4.65 23.11 -3.58
CA PRO A 74 5.00 24.28 -2.77
C PRO A 74 3.76 25.12 -2.36
N THR A 75 2.80 24.49 -1.71
CA THR A 75 1.53 25.11 -1.29
C THR A 75 1.41 25.34 0.23
N GLY A 76 2.37 24.79 0.99
CA GLY A 76 2.29 24.67 2.46
C GLY A 76 1.51 23.45 2.94
N SER A 77 0.81 22.73 2.05
CA SER A 77 0.01 21.53 2.39
C SER A 77 0.15 20.39 1.37
N GLY A 78 1.17 20.43 0.51
CA GLY A 78 1.30 19.53 -0.63
C GLY A 78 0.15 19.64 -1.65
N TRP A 79 -0.07 18.59 -2.43
CA TRP A 79 -1.13 18.54 -3.43
C TRP A 79 -1.80 17.17 -3.49
N TRP A 80 -3.13 17.14 -3.35
CA TRP A 80 -3.93 15.94 -3.57
C TRP A 80 -4.27 15.81 -5.06
N HIS A 81 -3.65 14.85 -5.73
CA HIS A 81 -3.90 14.55 -7.14
C HIS A 81 -5.14 13.69 -7.35
N TRP A 82 -5.45 12.81 -6.39
CA TRP A 82 -6.59 11.91 -6.47
C TRP A 82 -7.08 11.53 -5.07
N VAL A 83 -8.40 11.47 -4.87
CA VAL A 83 -9.06 11.02 -3.64
C VAL A 83 -10.32 10.25 -4.01
N MET A 84 -10.46 9.01 -3.52
CA MET A 84 -11.65 8.15 -3.69
C MET A 84 -11.93 7.35 -2.41
N PHE A 85 -13.20 7.03 -2.15
CA PHE A 85 -13.69 6.26 -1.00
C PHE A 85 -15.00 5.53 -1.31
#